data_AF-I0KZ10-F1
#
_entry.id   AF-I0KZ10-F1
#
_cell.length_a   1.000
_cell.length_b   1.000
_cell.length_c   1.000
_cell.angle_alpha   90.00
_cell.angle_beta   90.00
_cell.angle_gamma   90.00
#
_symmetry.space_group_name_H-M   'P 1'
#
loop_
_entity.id
_entity.type
_entity.pdbx_description
1 polymer ?
#
loop_
_entity_poly.entity_id
_entity_poly.type
_entity_poly.pdbx_seq_one_letter_code
_entity_poly.pdbx_strand_id
1 'polypeptide(L)'
;MSTLARSPRVRRPLAIAAAATLLLTTALSVALVQPASAHGSVVDPASRNYSCWQRWGSEFQNPRMATEDPMCWQAWQADPQAMWNWNGLFREGVAGNHQAAVPNGQLCSGGHTQNGRYNALDTIGAWKATPVSNNFRLRFFDQASHGADYIRVYVTKQGFNSSTEALGWDDLELAGQIGNTPASQWDRDTGGVSIQIPVSAPGRTGRHIVYTVWQASHLDQSYYLCSDVDFSGGTSTPPPTTPPPTTPPPTTPPPTTPPPTTPPPTTPPPSTPPPSTPVPAGACSATYQITGQWAGGFQAEVKVTAGANSPTQSWSVSWNYNNGQKVASAWSADLTTNGTLVTARNVNYNGALAGGASTTFGFLGSWTGSNPVPLVSCTKTS
;
A
#
# COMPACT_ATOMS: atom_id res chain seq x y z
N MET A 1 32.62 -79.40 43.95
CA MET A 1 32.41 -79.93 42.58
C MET A 1 32.33 -78.72 41.66
N SER A 2 33.48 -78.26 41.13
CA SER A 2 33.98 -78.61 39.77
C SER A 2 33.11 -77.93 38.68
N THR A 3 33.57 -77.12 37.74
CA THR A 3 34.92 -76.77 37.26
C THR A 3 34.82 -75.61 36.25
N LEU A 4 35.72 -74.62 36.39
CA LEU A 4 36.54 -73.93 35.36
C LEU A 4 35.98 -73.53 33.98
N ALA A 5 36.18 -72.25 33.62
CA ALA A 5 37.00 -71.87 32.45
C ALA A 5 37.47 -70.39 32.51
N ARG A 6 38.75 -70.17 32.17
CA ARG A 6 39.52 -68.91 32.18
C ARG A 6 39.41 -68.12 30.85
N SER A 7 39.50 -66.78 31.00
CA SER A 7 40.04 -65.63 30.19
C SER A 7 40.77 -65.89 28.82
N PRO A 8 41.08 -64.88 27.93
CA PRO A 8 41.45 -63.48 28.27
C PRO A 8 41.35 -62.33 27.20
N ARG A 9 41.84 -61.13 27.62
CA ARG A 9 42.51 -59.99 26.90
C ARG A 9 41.71 -58.86 26.19
N VAL A 10 41.60 -57.73 26.91
CA VAL A 10 42.10 -56.35 26.65
C VAL A 10 42.19 -55.85 25.20
N ARG A 11 41.51 -54.72 24.88
CA ARG A 11 42.07 -53.45 24.32
C ARG A 11 41.15 -52.24 24.66
N ARG A 12 41.71 -51.19 25.30
CA ARG A 12 41.20 -49.78 25.39
C ARG A 12 41.67 -49.00 24.12
N PRO A 13 41.31 -47.73 23.78
CA PRO A 13 40.76 -46.64 24.63
C PRO A 13 39.78 -45.60 23.96
N LEU A 14 39.29 -44.63 24.79
CA LEU A 14 38.95 -43.20 24.52
C LEU A 14 37.90 -42.86 23.41
N ALA A 15 36.98 -41.88 23.50
CA ALA A 15 36.90 -40.64 24.29
C ALA A 15 35.49 -39.98 24.18
N ILE A 16 35.25 -39.01 25.10
CA ILE A 16 34.39 -37.81 25.01
C ILE A 16 32.87 -37.97 25.07
N ALA A 17 32.30 -37.56 26.22
CA ALA A 17 31.01 -36.85 26.24
C ALA A 17 30.89 -35.93 27.48
N ALA A 18 30.33 -34.76 27.22
CA ALA A 18 29.73 -33.78 28.14
C ALA A 18 30.64 -32.81 28.93
N ALA A 19 30.74 -31.58 28.43
CA ALA A 19 30.83 -30.38 29.25
C ALA A 19 30.04 -29.25 28.58
N ALA A 20 29.06 -28.73 29.31
CA ALA A 20 28.22 -27.61 28.93
C ALA A 20 28.99 -26.28 29.09
N THR A 21 28.88 -25.39 28.11
CA THR A 21 29.31 -23.99 28.23
C THR A 21 28.28 -23.04 27.62
N LEU A 22 28.01 -22.02 28.43
CA LEU A 22 27.15 -20.86 28.25
C LEU A 22 27.66 -19.96 27.12
N LEU A 23 26.79 -19.50 26.20
CA LEU A 23 27.06 -18.35 25.34
C LEU A 23 25.78 -17.51 25.12
N LEU A 24 25.90 -16.24 25.50
CA LEU A 24 25.01 -15.10 25.23
C LEU A 24 24.42 -15.13 23.82
N THR A 25 23.11 -14.94 23.70
CA THR A 25 22.53 -14.32 22.50
C THR A 25 21.58 -13.19 22.91
N THR A 26 22.03 -11.98 22.61
CA THR A 26 21.23 -10.78 22.45
C THR A 26 20.01 -11.10 21.59
N ALA A 27 18.82 -11.08 22.16
CA ALA A 27 17.57 -11.12 21.40
C ALA A 27 17.44 -9.79 20.67
N LEU A 28 17.91 -9.76 19.42
CA LEU A 28 17.67 -8.68 18.48
C LEU A 28 16.15 -8.61 18.25
N SER A 29 15.50 -7.59 18.78
CA SER A 29 14.09 -7.28 18.52
C SER A 29 13.95 -6.87 17.05
N VAL A 30 13.83 -7.85 16.16
CA VAL A 30 13.39 -7.59 14.79
C VAL A 30 11.92 -7.23 14.89
N ALA A 31 11.62 -5.93 14.90
CA ALA A 31 10.27 -5.44 14.66
C ALA A 31 9.84 -5.96 13.28
N LEU A 32 9.01 -7.00 13.28
CA LEU A 32 8.35 -7.47 12.07
C LEU A 32 7.32 -6.40 11.70
N VAL A 33 7.71 -5.49 10.81
CA VAL A 33 6.81 -4.55 10.15
C VAL A 33 5.80 -5.39 9.37
N GLN A 34 4.56 -5.47 9.87
CA GLN A 34 3.47 -6.06 9.12
C GLN A 34 3.21 -5.16 7.90
N PRO A 35 3.05 -5.71 6.69
CA PRO A 35 2.66 -4.92 5.54
C PRO A 35 1.23 -4.49 5.75
N ALA A 36 1.05 -3.20 5.82
CA ALA A 36 -0.19 -2.63 6.26
C ALA A 36 -1.18 -2.33 5.14
N SER A 37 -2.42 -2.19 5.56
CA SER A 37 -3.60 -2.36 4.74
C SER A 37 -4.00 -1.05 4.08
N ALA A 38 -3.87 -0.94 2.77
CA ALA A 38 -4.00 0.33 2.08
C ALA A 38 -5.26 0.43 1.20
N HIS A 39 -6.04 1.51 1.33
CA HIS A 39 -7.42 1.51 0.81
C HIS A 39 -7.91 2.82 0.19
N GLY A 40 -7.11 3.88 0.14
CA GLY A 40 -7.60 5.16 -0.36
C GLY A 40 -6.57 6.03 -1.04
N SER A 41 -7.07 6.99 -1.80
CA SER A 41 -6.26 8.06 -2.39
C SER A 41 -7.12 9.30 -2.66
N VAL A 42 -6.45 10.40 -3.01
CA VAL A 42 -7.10 11.55 -3.62
C VAL A 42 -7.42 11.20 -5.07
N VAL A 43 -8.70 11.21 -5.41
CA VAL A 43 -9.19 10.84 -6.75
C VAL A 43 -9.55 12.06 -7.60
N ASP A 44 -9.71 13.23 -6.97
CA ASP A 44 -9.89 14.51 -7.65
C ASP A 44 -9.45 15.69 -6.76
N PRO A 45 -8.50 16.57 -7.16
CA PRO A 45 -7.57 16.36 -8.27
C PRO A 45 -6.71 15.13 -8.01
N ALA A 46 -6.65 14.21 -8.97
CA ALA A 46 -6.05 12.88 -8.82
C ALA A 46 -4.59 12.91 -8.32
N SER A 47 -4.24 12.05 -7.36
CA SER A 47 -2.86 11.86 -6.92
C SER A 47 -1.99 11.33 -8.07
N ARG A 48 -0.66 11.52 -8.01
CA ARG A 48 0.28 11.12 -9.07
C ARG A 48 0.07 9.68 -9.53
N ASN A 49 0.14 8.73 -8.61
CA ASN A 49 -0.03 7.31 -8.91
C ASN A 49 -1.46 6.96 -9.36
N TYR A 50 -2.49 7.53 -8.73
CA TYR A 50 -3.88 7.31 -9.14
C TYR A 50 -4.15 7.87 -10.54
N SER A 51 -3.63 9.05 -10.87
CA SER A 51 -3.70 9.67 -12.20
C SER A 51 -3.00 8.81 -13.25
N CYS A 52 -1.80 8.31 -12.95
CA CYS A 52 -1.10 7.39 -13.85
C CYS A 52 -1.85 6.07 -14.05
N TRP A 53 -2.38 5.49 -12.97
CA TRP A 53 -3.21 4.29 -13.02
C TRP A 53 -4.47 4.53 -13.87
N GLN A 54 -5.19 5.62 -13.62
CA GLN A 54 -6.45 5.93 -14.29
C GLN A 54 -6.26 6.15 -15.80
N ARG A 55 -5.20 6.85 -16.19
CA ARG A 55 -4.96 7.22 -17.60
C ARG A 55 -4.26 6.15 -18.40
N TRP A 56 -3.39 5.37 -17.77
CA TRP A 56 -2.53 4.41 -18.48
C TRP A 56 -2.72 2.96 -18.06
N GLY A 57 -3.43 2.65 -16.98
CA GLY A 57 -3.52 1.28 -16.46
C GLY A 57 -3.95 0.26 -17.53
N SER A 58 -4.98 0.56 -18.33
CA SER A 58 -5.45 -0.34 -19.39
C SER A 58 -4.45 -0.54 -20.54
N GLU A 59 -3.43 0.30 -20.65
CA GLU A 59 -2.45 0.29 -21.73
C GLU A 59 -1.04 0.67 -21.23
N PHE A 60 -0.68 0.20 -20.02
CA PHE A 60 0.46 0.75 -19.27
C PHE A 60 1.83 0.48 -19.92
N GLN A 61 1.87 -0.36 -20.95
CA GLN A 61 3.05 -0.64 -21.79
C GLN A 61 3.07 0.13 -23.11
N ASN A 62 2.09 1.00 -23.37
CA ASN A 62 1.99 1.73 -24.62
C ASN A 62 3.23 2.64 -24.79
N PRO A 63 4.06 2.44 -25.84
CA PRO A 63 5.29 3.20 -26.00
C PRO A 63 5.06 4.71 -26.22
N ARG A 64 3.85 5.13 -26.62
CA ARG A 64 3.52 6.56 -26.75
C ARG A 64 3.56 7.30 -25.41
N MET A 65 3.41 6.58 -24.30
CA MET A 65 3.46 7.17 -22.96
C MET A 65 4.79 7.89 -22.72
N ALA A 66 5.90 7.39 -23.27
CA ALA A 66 7.22 8.00 -23.11
C ALA A 66 7.27 9.46 -23.61
N THR A 67 6.53 9.79 -24.67
CA THR A 67 6.51 11.15 -25.24
C THR A 67 5.32 11.97 -24.72
N GLU A 68 4.16 11.35 -24.53
CA GLU A 68 2.95 12.06 -24.11
C GLU A 68 2.87 12.32 -22.61
N ASP A 69 3.44 11.42 -21.80
CA ASP A 69 3.43 11.48 -20.35
C ASP A 69 4.69 10.85 -19.74
N PRO A 70 5.85 11.51 -19.91
CA PRO A 70 7.13 10.97 -19.48
C PRO A 70 7.21 10.69 -17.98
N MET A 71 6.41 11.39 -17.16
CA MET A 71 6.41 11.19 -15.70
C MET A 71 5.65 9.92 -15.30
N CYS A 72 4.51 9.61 -15.93
CA CYS A 72 3.91 8.29 -15.72
C CYS A 72 4.72 7.19 -16.38
N TRP A 73 5.34 7.44 -17.54
CA TRP A 73 6.22 6.47 -18.19
C TRP A 73 7.34 6.02 -17.26
N GLN A 74 8.13 6.94 -16.71
CA GLN A 74 9.21 6.58 -15.80
C GLN A 74 8.70 5.87 -14.54
N ALA A 75 7.51 6.24 -14.03
CA ALA A 75 6.92 5.57 -12.87
C ALA A 75 6.52 4.11 -13.19
N TRP A 76 5.87 3.87 -14.33
CA TRP A 76 5.52 2.52 -14.81
C TRP A 76 6.75 1.68 -15.13
N GLN A 77 7.83 2.28 -15.64
CA GLN A 77 9.09 1.57 -15.86
C GLN A 77 9.82 1.23 -14.55
N ALA A 78 9.72 2.09 -13.53
CA ALA A 78 10.38 1.88 -12.25
C ALA A 78 9.71 0.81 -11.40
N ASP A 79 8.39 0.93 -11.16
CA ASP A 79 7.61 -0.08 -10.45
C ASP A 79 6.11 0.04 -10.81
N PRO A 80 5.56 -0.85 -11.65
CA PRO A 80 4.13 -0.90 -11.95
C PRO A 80 3.23 -0.99 -10.71
N GLN A 81 3.71 -1.56 -9.61
CA GLN A 81 2.92 -1.67 -8.38
C GLN A 81 2.68 -0.32 -7.71
N ALA A 82 3.44 0.73 -8.02
CA ALA A 82 3.13 2.07 -7.55
C ALA A 82 1.74 2.54 -8.03
N MET A 83 1.36 2.13 -9.24
CA MET A 83 0.07 2.45 -9.87
C MET A 83 -0.97 1.37 -9.60
N TRP A 84 -0.61 0.08 -9.64
CA TRP A 84 -1.59 -0.97 -9.33
C TRP A 84 -2.05 -0.94 -7.89
N ASN A 85 -1.12 -0.66 -6.96
CA ASN A 85 -1.41 -0.44 -5.56
C ASN A 85 -1.50 1.08 -5.30
N TRP A 86 -2.33 1.78 -6.09
CA TRP A 86 -2.51 3.23 -6.00
C TRP A 86 -3.08 3.66 -4.64
N ASN A 87 -3.86 2.79 -4.01
CA ASN A 87 -4.44 2.95 -2.68
C ASN A 87 -3.43 2.67 -1.55
N GLY A 88 -2.20 2.29 -1.92
CA GLY A 88 -1.08 1.75 -1.14
C GLY A 88 -0.13 2.70 -0.42
N LEU A 89 -0.29 4.01 -0.57
CA LEU A 89 0.74 4.99 -0.23
C LEU A 89 0.61 5.51 1.20
N PHE A 90 0.98 4.66 2.16
CA PHE A 90 0.88 4.97 3.59
C PHE A 90 2.16 4.62 4.36
N ARG A 91 2.27 5.15 5.58
CA ARG A 91 3.17 4.73 6.65
C ARG A 91 2.38 4.38 7.90
N GLU A 92 2.99 3.62 8.80
CA GLU A 92 2.45 3.34 10.13
C GLU A 92 3.38 3.82 11.23
N GLY A 93 2.83 4.03 12.43
CA GLY A 93 3.62 4.36 13.61
C GLY A 93 4.27 5.74 13.55
N VAL A 94 3.72 6.67 12.76
CA VAL A 94 4.27 8.02 12.60
C VAL A 94 3.98 8.89 13.83
N ALA A 95 2.96 8.53 14.62
CA ALA A 95 2.57 9.23 15.85
C ALA A 95 2.39 10.75 15.64
N GLY A 96 1.87 11.14 14.47
CA GLY A 96 1.68 12.54 14.07
C GLY A 96 2.95 13.32 13.68
N ASN A 97 4.15 12.74 13.84
CA ASN A 97 5.41 13.41 13.49
C ASN A 97 5.78 13.22 11.99
N HIS A 98 4.93 13.74 11.12
CA HIS A 98 5.04 13.52 9.67
C HIS A 98 6.34 14.07 9.08
N GLN A 99 6.82 15.24 9.54
CA GLN A 99 8.05 15.85 9.01
C GLN A 99 9.29 15.02 9.30
N ALA A 100 9.36 14.38 10.47
CA ALA A 100 10.47 13.49 10.78
C ALA A 100 10.41 12.18 9.98
N ALA A 101 9.21 11.66 9.73
CA ALA A 101 9.00 10.40 9.01
C ALA A 101 9.13 10.54 7.48
N VAL A 102 8.95 11.74 6.94
CA VAL A 102 8.94 12.04 5.50
C VAL A 102 9.90 13.19 5.22
N PRO A 103 11.18 12.91 4.90
CA PRO A 103 12.17 13.95 4.59
C PRO A 103 11.82 14.78 3.36
N ASN A 104 12.37 16.00 3.27
CA ASN A 104 12.29 16.84 2.06
C ASN A 104 12.79 16.07 0.82
N GLY A 105 12.12 16.27 -0.31
CA GLY A 105 12.35 15.54 -1.55
C GLY A 105 11.74 14.13 -1.59
N GLN A 106 11.13 13.65 -0.49
CA GLN A 106 10.48 12.33 -0.42
C GLN A 106 8.99 12.44 -0.07
N LEU A 107 8.40 13.61 -0.22
CA LEU A 107 7.02 13.86 0.20
C LEU A 107 6.02 13.01 -0.60
N CYS A 108 6.24 12.87 -1.91
CA CYS A 108 5.30 12.21 -2.82
C CYS A 108 5.41 10.69 -2.79
N SER A 109 6.50 10.12 -2.27
CA SER A 109 6.61 8.70 -1.92
C SER A 109 6.26 8.39 -0.45
N GLY A 110 5.92 9.41 0.34
CA GLY A 110 5.71 9.24 1.78
C GLY A 110 6.96 8.74 2.50
N GLY A 111 8.15 9.29 2.18
CA GLY A 111 9.43 8.93 2.81
C GLY A 111 9.94 7.56 2.34
N HIS A 112 9.85 7.29 1.04
CA HIS A 112 10.18 5.99 0.43
C HIS A 112 9.49 4.80 1.09
N THR A 113 8.19 4.96 1.41
CA THR A 113 7.42 3.91 2.10
C THR A 113 7.26 2.65 1.25
N GLN A 114 6.81 1.55 1.88
CA GLN A 114 6.59 0.25 1.23
C GLN A 114 7.83 -0.27 0.47
N ASN A 115 9.00 -0.25 1.13
CA ASN A 115 10.28 -0.67 0.54
C ASN A 115 10.63 0.06 -0.76
N GLY A 116 10.25 1.35 -0.86
CA GLY A 116 10.57 2.20 -1.98
C GLY A 116 9.67 2.05 -3.21
N ARG A 117 8.54 1.32 -3.09
CA ARG A 117 7.57 1.13 -4.19
C ARG A 117 7.17 2.44 -4.88
N TYR A 118 7.03 3.52 -4.11
CA TYR A 118 6.54 4.81 -4.61
C TYR A 118 7.64 5.83 -4.92
N ASN A 119 8.93 5.45 -4.91
CA ASN A 119 10.05 6.40 -5.05
C ASN A 119 10.00 7.18 -6.37
N ALA A 120 9.53 6.55 -7.45
CA ALA A 120 9.39 7.22 -8.75
C ALA A 120 8.38 8.38 -8.74
N LEU A 121 7.53 8.49 -7.71
CA LEU A 121 6.63 9.62 -7.53
C LEU A 121 7.35 10.87 -7.03
N ASP A 122 8.59 10.78 -6.55
CA ASP A 122 9.41 11.94 -6.16
C ASP A 122 10.19 12.55 -7.33
N THR A 123 10.20 11.89 -8.50
CA THR A 123 10.89 12.38 -9.70
C THR A 123 10.41 13.80 -10.05
N ILE A 124 11.36 14.72 -10.19
CA ILE A 124 11.10 16.10 -10.60
C ILE A 124 10.84 16.13 -12.11
N GLY A 125 9.75 16.79 -12.51
CA GLY A 125 9.44 16.97 -13.93
C GLY A 125 7.99 17.36 -14.20
N ALA A 126 7.63 17.38 -15.48
CA ALA A 126 6.34 17.87 -15.94
C ALA A 126 5.21 16.82 -15.76
N TRP A 127 4.85 16.53 -14.51
CA TRP A 127 3.70 15.67 -14.18
C TRP A 127 2.40 16.24 -14.79
N LYS A 128 1.45 15.40 -15.17
CA LYS A 128 0.15 15.90 -15.69
C LYS A 128 -0.63 16.58 -14.57
N ALA A 129 -0.98 17.86 -14.77
CA ALA A 129 -1.69 18.67 -13.81
C ALA A 129 -3.19 18.74 -14.11
N THR A 130 -4.00 18.74 -13.07
CA THR A 130 -5.46 18.96 -13.16
C THR A 130 -5.76 20.45 -13.03
N PRO A 131 -6.51 21.08 -13.96
CA PRO A 131 -6.93 22.46 -13.82
C PRO A 131 -7.85 22.64 -12.61
N VAL A 132 -7.58 23.64 -11.77
CA VAL A 132 -8.40 23.99 -10.60
C VAL A 132 -8.51 25.50 -10.45
N SER A 133 -9.52 25.98 -9.73
CA SER A 133 -9.59 27.36 -9.28
C SER A 133 -8.90 27.50 -7.91
N ASN A 134 -8.70 28.73 -7.43
CA ASN A 134 -8.15 28.96 -6.08
C ASN A 134 -9.05 28.41 -4.95
N ASN A 135 -10.32 28.14 -5.22
CA ASN A 135 -11.25 27.52 -4.28
C ASN A 135 -11.87 26.29 -4.92
N PHE A 136 -11.40 25.11 -4.53
CA PHE A 136 -11.84 23.84 -5.09
C PHE A 136 -12.19 22.85 -3.98
N ARG A 137 -12.76 21.71 -4.37
CA ARG A 137 -13.06 20.61 -3.45
C ARG A 137 -12.16 19.45 -3.80
N LEU A 138 -11.38 18.99 -2.84
CA LEU A 138 -10.57 17.78 -2.95
C LEU A 138 -11.44 16.59 -2.58
N ARG A 139 -11.59 15.62 -3.49
CA ARG A 139 -12.30 14.37 -3.27
C ARG A 139 -11.32 13.26 -2.88
N PHE A 140 -11.48 12.78 -1.66
CA PHE A 140 -10.79 11.62 -1.13
C PHE A 140 -11.69 10.39 -1.23
N PHE A 141 -11.16 9.26 -1.70
CA PHE A 141 -11.85 7.98 -1.74
C PHE A 141 -11.16 6.98 -0.82
N ASP A 142 -11.95 6.21 -0.07
CA ASP A 142 -11.52 5.15 0.83
C ASP A 142 -12.39 3.90 0.65
N GLN A 143 -11.77 2.84 0.15
CA GLN A 143 -12.39 1.55 -0.10
C GLN A 143 -12.80 0.81 1.19
N ALA A 144 -12.08 1.03 2.31
CA ALA A 144 -12.28 0.25 3.54
C ALA A 144 -13.12 0.95 4.60
N SER A 145 -13.50 2.22 4.39
CA SER A 145 -14.32 2.97 5.34
C SER A 145 -13.65 3.08 6.71
N HIS A 146 -12.38 3.46 6.72
CA HIS A 146 -11.56 3.67 7.91
C HIS A 146 -11.89 4.97 8.65
N GLY A 147 -12.45 5.96 7.96
CA GLY A 147 -12.63 7.31 8.48
C GLY A 147 -11.29 8.03 8.64
N ALA A 148 -11.34 9.22 9.24
CA ALA A 148 -10.13 10.02 9.46
C ALA A 148 -10.11 10.62 10.86
N ASP A 149 -8.94 10.63 11.50
CA ASP A 149 -8.68 11.50 12.65
C ASP A 149 -8.50 12.94 12.18
N TYR A 150 -7.90 13.10 11.01
CA TYR A 150 -7.88 14.33 10.22
C TYR A 150 -7.48 14.03 8.77
N ILE A 151 -7.86 14.94 7.88
CA ILE A 151 -7.22 15.10 6.57
C ILE A 151 -6.72 16.53 6.48
N ARG A 152 -5.42 16.69 6.22
CA ARG A 152 -4.77 17.98 6.01
C ARG A 152 -4.39 18.12 4.56
N VAL A 153 -4.76 19.23 3.95
CA VAL A 153 -4.47 19.54 2.56
C VAL A 153 -3.58 20.77 2.52
N TYR A 154 -2.39 20.61 1.94
CA TYR A 154 -1.42 21.65 1.73
C TYR A 154 -1.33 21.97 0.24
N VAL A 155 -0.93 23.19 -0.10
CA VAL A 155 -0.63 23.60 -1.47
C VAL A 155 0.71 24.31 -1.47
N THR A 156 1.53 24.06 -2.49
CA THR A 156 2.81 24.75 -2.63
C THR A 156 2.63 26.28 -2.67
N LYS A 157 3.60 27.00 -2.11
CA LYS A 157 3.68 28.46 -2.13
C LYS A 157 3.83 28.97 -3.56
N GLN A 158 3.32 30.16 -3.82
CA GLN A 158 3.57 30.83 -5.11
C GLN A 158 5.07 31.00 -5.31
N GLY A 159 5.57 30.67 -6.50
CA GLY A 159 6.99 30.73 -6.84
C GLY A 159 7.70 29.38 -6.86
N PHE A 160 7.15 28.35 -6.19
CA PHE A 160 7.67 26.98 -6.31
C PHE A 160 7.43 26.42 -7.72
N ASN A 161 8.48 25.88 -8.35
CA ASN A 161 8.43 25.27 -9.67
C ASN A 161 8.52 23.75 -9.59
N SER A 162 7.35 23.09 -9.62
CA SER A 162 7.24 21.63 -9.49
C SER A 162 7.91 20.82 -10.62
N SER A 163 8.30 21.48 -11.72
CA SER A 163 8.98 20.80 -12.83
C SER A 163 10.51 20.81 -12.69
N THR A 164 11.06 21.59 -11.75
CA THR A 164 12.51 21.76 -11.58
C THR A 164 12.99 21.68 -10.13
N GLU A 165 12.08 21.74 -9.16
CA GLU A 165 12.41 21.75 -7.73
C GLU A 165 11.86 20.51 -7.02
N ALA A 166 12.64 19.98 -6.08
CA ALA A 166 12.20 18.90 -5.19
C ALA A 166 11.24 19.48 -4.15
N LEU A 167 10.10 18.83 -3.92
CA LEU A 167 9.13 19.28 -2.93
C LEU A 167 9.67 19.09 -1.51
N GLY A 168 9.68 20.15 -0.71
CA GLY A 168 9.97 20.13 0.72
C GLY A 168 8.81 20.65 1.57
N TRP A 169 8.88 20.44 2.88
CA TRP A 169 7.88 20.93 3.82
C TRP A 169 7.79 22.46 3.88
N ASP A 170 8.90 23.16 3.70
CA ASP A 170 8.94 24.62 3.71
C ASP A 170 8.28 25.24 2.46
N ASP A 171 8.05 24.45 1.42
CA ASP A 171 7.35 24.89 0.22
C ASP A 171 5.83 24.86 0.40
N LEU A 172 5.31 24.28 1.47
CA LEU A 172 3.89 24.00 1.67
C LEU A 172 3.21 25.02 2.60
N GLU A 173 1.96 25.35 2.28
CA GLU A 173 1.04 26.05 3.19
C GLU A 173 -0.25 25.25 3.35
N LEU A 174 -0.78 25.18 4.57
CA LEU A 174 -2.06 24.51 4.83
C LEU A 174 -3.19 25.30 4.17
N ALA A 175 -3.96 24.63 3.32
CA ALA A 175 -5.02 25.23 2.50
C ALA A 175 -6.41 24.64 2.77
N GLY A 176 -6.49 23.51 3.47
CA GLY A 176 -7.74 22.87 3.89
C GLY A 176 -7.50 21.83 4.98
N GLN A 177 -8.49 21.62 5.84
CA GLN A 177 -8.43 20.59 6.87
C GLN A 177 -9.84 20.15 7.29
N ILE A 178 -9.98 18.86 7.59
CA ILE A 178 -11.10 18.32 8.40
C ILE A 178 -10.53 17.67 9.67
N GLY A 179 -11.31 17.67 10.75
CA GLY A 179 -10.99 16.96 11.99
C GLY A 179 -11.45 15.50 11.96
N ASN A 180 -11.66 14.92 13.13
CA ASN A 180 -12.11 13.53 13.25
C ASN A 180 -13.47 13.37 12.58
N THR A 181 -13.52 12.50 11.59
CA THR A 181 -14.68 12.26 10.73
C THR A 181 -14.80 10.74 10.51
N PRO A 182 -15.62 10.05 11.32
CA PRO A 182 -15.88 8.63 11.17
C PRO A 182 -16.43 8.30 9.78
N ALA A 183 -16.12 7.11 9.25
CA ALA A 183 -16.55 6.71 7.90
C ALA A 183 -18.08 6.73 7.69
N SER A 184 -18.87 6.58 8.76
CA SER A 184 -20.33 6.69 8.69
C SER A 184 -20.84 8.08 8.27
N GLN A 185 -19.98 9.11 8.34
CA GLN A 185 -20.30 10.47 7.91
C GLN A 185 -19.81 10.77 6.48
N TRP A 186 -19.15 9.80 5.83
CA TRP A 186 -18.67 9.94 4.47
C TRP A 186 -19.77 9.54 3.48
N ASP A 187 -19.71 10.08 2.27
CA ASP A 187 -20.64 9.75 1.20
C ASP A 187 -20.40 8.32 0.71
N ARG A 188 -21.46 7.54 0.54
CA ARG A 188 -21.35 6.21 -0.07
C ARG A 188 -20.86 6.32 -1.50
N ASP A 189 -19.91 5.47 -1.86
CA ASP A 189 -19.35 5.42 -3.20
C ASP A 189 -19.25 3.98 -3.69
N THR A 190 -19.14 3.79 -5.00
CA THR A 190 -18.98 2.46 -5.58
C THR A 190 -17.65 1.88 -5.12
N GLY A 191 -17.71 0.78 -4.39
CA GLY A 191 -16.53 0.12 -3.84
C GLY A 191 -15.95 0.78 -2.58
N GLY A 192 -16.65 1.71 -1.92
CA GLY A 192 -16.16 2.32 -0.69
C GLY A 192 -16.97 3.52 -0.20
N VAL A 193 -16.28 4.48 0.38
CA VAL A 193 -16.81 5.79 0.77
C VAL A 193 -15.92 6.90 0.24
N SER A 194 -16.46 8.12 0.16
CA SER A 194 -15.71 9.30 -0.25
C SER A 194 -16.07 10.52 0.58
N ILE A 195 -15.16 11.49 0.63
CA ILE A 195 -15.40 12.76 1.29
C ILE A 195 -14.79 13.90 0.48
N GLN A 196 -15.45 15.06 0.53
CA GLN A 196 -14.95 16.27 -0.10
C GLN A 196 -14.43 17.27 0.93
N ILE A 197 -13.16 17.67 0.78
CA ILE A 197 -12.50 18.65 1.62
C ILE A 197 -12.46 19.99 0.88
N PRO A 198 -13.02 21.08 1.45
CA PRO A 198 -12.86 22.41 0.86
C PRO A 198 -11.40 22.88 0.97
N VAL A 199 -10.85 23.38 -0.13
CA VAL A 199 -9.48 23.89 -0.22
C VAL A 199 -9.51 25.34 -0.70
N SER A 200 -8.79 26.22 0.00
CA SER A 200 -8.59 27.62 -0.39
C SER A 200 -7.10 27.93 -0.52
N ALA A 201 -6.66 28.25 -1.73
CA ALA A 201 -5.28 28.57 -2.06
C ALA A 201 -5.20 29.97 -2.72
N PRO A 202 -5.46 31.05 -1.97
CA PRO A 202 -5.45 32.39 -2.53
C PRO A 202 -4.06 32.77 -3.08
N GLY A 203 -4.07 33.54 -4.17
CA GLY A 203 -2.86 34.05 -4.81
C GLY A 203 -2.07 33.03 -5.65
N ARG A 204 -2.50 31.77 -5.69
CA ARG A 204 -1.85 30.74 -6.52
C ARG A 204 -2.20 30.92 -8.00
N THR A 205 -1.20 30.85 -8.85
CA THR A 205 -1.34 30.88 -10.31
C THR A 205 -0.38 29.90 -10.96
N GLY A 206 -0.79 29.31 -12.08
CA GLY A 206 0.00 28.30 -12.79
C GLY A 206 0.13 26.98 -12.01
N ARG A 207 1.24 26.28 -12.24
CA ARG A 207 1.45 24.90 -11.78
C ARG A 207 1.83 24.83 -10.31
N HIS A 208 1.19 23.93 -9.58
CA HIS A 208 1.40 23.68 -8.16
C HIS A 208 1.28 22.19 -7.81
N ILE A 209 1.70 21.82 -6.60
CA ILE A 209 1.40 20.51 -6.00
C ILE A 209 0.44 20.73 -4.83
N VAL A 210 -0.65 19.96 -4.82
CA VAL A 210 -1.49 19.75 -3.64
C VAL A 210 -0.94 18.53 -2.90
N TYR A 211 -0.62 18.67 -1.63
CA TYR A 211 -0.12 17.59 -0.79
C TYR A 211 -1.13 17.27 0.31
N THR A 212 -1.63 16.04 0.31
CA THR A 212 -2.67 15.61 1.26
C THR A 212 -2.11 14.58 2.23
N VAL A 213 -2.31 14.82 3.53
CA VAL A 213 -2.03 13.89 4.61
C VAL A 213 -3.34 13.41 5.21
N TRP A 214 -3.64 12.12 5.08
CA TRP A 214 -4.79 11.48 5.74
C TRP A 214 -4.29 10.63 6.90
N GLN A 215 -4.72 10.96 8.12
CA GLN A 215 -4.57 10.08 9.28
C GLN A 215 -5.83 9.24 9.40
N ALA A 216 -5.74 7.95 9.12
CA ALA A 216 -6.88 7.03 9.24
C ALA A 216 -7.18 6.75 10.72
N SER A 217 -8.45 6.45 11.05
CA SER A 217 -8.86 6.26 12.46
C SER A 217 -8.74 4.83 12.98
N HIS A 218 -8.57 3.84 12.10
CA HIS A 218 -8.51 2.43 12.50
C HIS A 218 -7.18 2.02 13.15
N LEU A 219 -6.08 2.70 12.81
CA LEU A 219 -4.71 2.47 13.28
C LEU A 219 -3.91 3.78 13.21
N ASP A 220 -2.72 3.82 13.83
CA ASP A 220 -1.74 4.88 13.51
C ASP A 220 -1.15 4.64 12.12
N GLN A 221 -1.93 5.02 11.11
CA GLN A 221 -1.64 4.84 9.70
C GLN A 221 -1.94 6.14 8.95
N SER A 222 -0.91 6.69 8.31
CA SER A 222 -0.96 7.98 7.64
C SER A 222 -0.60 7.85 6.16
N TYR A 223 -1.40 8.47 5.30
CA TYR A 223 -1.24 8.44 3.84
C TYR A 223 -0.70 9.78 3.32
N TYR A 224 0.09 9.75 2.25
CA TYR A 224 0.83 10.91 1.74
C TYR A 224 0.67 11.06 0.24
N LEU A 225 -0.13 12.03 -0.21
CA LEU A 225 -0.65 12.03 -1.57
C LEU A 225 -0.37 13.36 -2.25
N CYS A 226 0.51 13.34 -3.26
CA CYS A 226 0.75 14.48 -4.14
C CYS A 226 -0.21 14.45 -5.33
N SER A 227 -0.88 15.56 -5.59
CA SER A 227 -1.67 15.81 -6.80
C SER A 227 -1.12 17.05 -7.51
N ASP A 228 -0.70 16.92 -8.77
CA ASP A 228 -0.26 18.06 -9.56
C ASP A 228 -1.49 18.82 -10.10
N VAL A 229 -1.51 20.14 -9.93
CA VAL A 229 -2.62 21.01 -10.32
C VAL A 229 -2.15 22.25 -11.06
N ASP A 230 -3.06 22.89 -11.77
CA ASP A 230 -2.80 24.14 -12.48
C ASP A 230 -3.90 25.17 -12.18
N PHE A 231 -3.52 26.29 -11.56
CA PHE A 231 -4.41 27.41 -11.20
C PHE A 231 -4.63 28.42 -12.34
N SER A 232 -4.21 28.11 -13.58
CA SER A 232 -4.37 28.98 -14.75
C SER A 232 -5.83 29.16 -15.21
N GLY A 233 -6.79 28.36 -14.72
CA GLY A 233 -8.22 28.48 -15.04
C GLY A 233 -8.98 29.57 -14.27
N GLY A 234 -8.30 30.38 -13.45
CA GLY A 234 -8.90 31.34 -12.53
C GLY A 234 -9.15 32.74 -13.10
N THR A 235 -9.83 32.89 -14.24
CA THR A 235 -10.62 34.12 -14.43
C THR A 235 -11.93 33.95 -13.66
N SER A 236 -12.15 34.86 -12.72
CA SER A 236 -13.29 34.95 -11.83
C SER A 236 -14.63 34.68 -12.54
N THR A 237 -15.22 33.51 -12.32
CA THR A 237 -16.68 33.38 -12.31
C THR A 237 -17.09 33.26 -10.85
N PRO A 238 -17.90 34.18 -10.29
CA PRO A 238 -18.37 34.06 -8.93
C PRO A 238 -19.15 32.76 -8.78
N PRO A 239 -19.02 32.03 -7.66
CA PRO A 239 -19.90 30.90 -7.39
C PRO A 239 -21.37 31.39 -7.40
N PRO A 240 -22.34 30.56 -7.84
CA PRO A 240 -23.74 30.90 -7.69
C PRO A 240 -24.01 31.15 -6.20
N THR A 241 -24.34 32.40 -5.87
CA THR A 241 -24.72 32.85 -4.53
C THR A 241 -26.08 32.26 -4.20
N THR A 242 -26.07 31.06 -3.63
CA THR A 242 -27.20 30.63 -2.80
C THR A 242 -26.92 31.19 -1.41
N PRO A 243 -27.84 31.99 -0.82
CA PRO A 243 -27.63 32.53 0.52
C PRO A 243 -27.39 31.40 1.53
N PRO A 244 -26.43 31.54 2.46
CA PRO A 244 -26.27 30.58 3.53
C PRO A 244 -27.57 30.51 4.36
N PRO A 245 -28.00 29.32 4.81
CA PRO A 245 -29.14 29.22 5.71
C PRO A 245 -28.82 29.98 7.00
N THR A 246 -29.68 30.95 7.35
CA THR A 246 -29.55 31.87 8.49
C THR A 246 -29.91 31.23 9.83
N THR A 247 -29.77 29.92 9.99
CA THR A 247 -30.03 29.26 11.28
C THR A 247 -28.81 29.44 12.19
N PRO A 248 -28.96 30.08 13.37
CA PRO A 248 -27.88 30.17 14.34
C PRO A 248 -27.39 28.77 14.75
N PRO A 249 -26.09 28.56 14.97
CA PRO A 249 -25.61 27.30 15.51
C PRO A 249 -26.25 27.05 16.89
N PRO A 250 -26.73 25.83 17.17
CA PRO A 250 -27.27 25.51 18.48
C PRO A 250 -26.14 25.59 19.52
N THR A 251 -26.26 26.53 20.46
CA THR A 251 -25.38 26.67 21.62
C THR A 251 -25.83 25.72 22.72
N THR A 252 -25.54 24.43 22.55
CA THR A 252 -25.58 23.47 23.67
C THR A 252 -24.18 23.31 24.24
N PRO A 253 -23.98 23.50 25.56
CA PRO A 253 -22.68 23.27 26.21
C PRO A 253 -22.25 21.81 26.05
N PRO A 254 -20.94 21.54 26.00
CA PRO A 254 -20.42 20.18 25.83
C PRO A 254 -20.87 19.26 26.98
N PRO A 255 -21.25 18.00 26.69
CA PRO A 255 -21.57 17.04 27.73
C PRO A 255 -20.31 16.72 28.56
N THR A 256 -20.43 16.83 29.88
CA THR A 256 -19.36 16.61 30.87
C THR A 256 -19.21 15.15 31.32
N THR A 257 -19.78 14.20 30.60
CA THR A 257 -19.64 12.78 30.93
C THR A 257 -18.36 12.18 30.32
N PRO A 258 -17.45 11.59 31.13
CA PRO A 258 -16.28 10.91 30.63
C PRO A 258 -16.68 9.71 29.74
N PRO A 259 -15.90 9.41 28.68
CA PRO A 259 -16.20 8.29 27.79
C PRO A 259 -16.11 6.95 28.52
N PRO A 260 -16.97 5.96 28.17
CA PRO A 260 -16.93 4.64 28.77
C PRO A 260 -15.61 3.92 28.44
N THR A 261 -14.90 3.46 29.46
CA THR A 261 -13.59 2.81 29.40
C THR A 261 -13.65 1.30 29.22
N THR A 262 -14.57 0.79 28.41
CA THR A 262 -14.57 -0.65 28.07
C THR A 262 -13.71 -0.89 26.82
N PRO A 263 -12.56 -1.56 26.93
CA PRO A 263 -11.75 -1.93 25.77
C PRO A 263 -12.55 -2.87 24.85
N PRO A 264 -12.51 -2.67 23.52
CA PRO A 264 -13.13 -3.60 22.57
C PRO A 264 -12.40 -4.96 22.58
N PRO A 265 -13.10 -6.05 22.25
CA PRO A 265 -12.52 -7.39 22.25
C PRO A 265 -11.45 -7.49 21.16
N THR A 266 -10.20 -7.65 21.57
CA THR A 266 -9.06 -7.91 20.69
C THR A 266 -8.92 -9.41 20.48
N THR A 267 -9.45 -9.94 19.38
CA THR A 267 -8.97 -11.23 18.86
C THR A 267 -7.66 -11.00 18.11
N PRO A 268 -6.54 -11.64 18.51
CA PRO A 268 -5.26 -11.49 17.83
C PRO A 268 -5.32 -12.02 16.38
N PRO A 269 -4.64 -11.39 15.42
CA PRO A 269 -4.46 -11.98 14.10
C PRO A 269 -3.59 -13.26 14.18
N PRO A 270 -3.71 -14.20 13.23
CA PRO A 270 -2.98 -15.47 13.25
C PRO A 270 -1.47 -15.22 13.17
N SER A 271 -0.71 -15.78 14.12
CA SER A 271 0.74 -15.57 14.29
C SER A 271 1.61 -16.57 13.52
N THR A 272 1.07 -17.24 12.50
CA THR A 272 1.82 -18.25 11.73
C THR A 272 2.43 -17.62 10.48
N PRO A 273 3.75 -17.76 10.23
CA PRO A 273 4.34 -17.47 8.94
C PRO A 273 3.54 -18.18 7.84
N PRO A 274 3.31 -17.56 6.66
CA PRO A 274 2.62 -18.25 5.58
C PRO A 274 3.38 -19.56 5.30
N PRO A 275 2.67 -20.70 5.19
CA PRO A 275 3.33 -21.98 4.99
C PRO A 275 4.09 -21.92 3.66
N SER A 276 5.42 -21.98 3.75
CA SER A 276 6.30 -22.10 2.59
C SER A 276 6.87 -23.52 2.59
N THR A 277 6.57 -24.28 1.55
CA THR A 277 7.22 -25.57 1.32
C THR A 277 8.68 -25.34 0.92
N PRO A 278 9.64 -26.18 1.39
CA PRO A 278 11.00 -26.14 0.88
C PRO A 278 10.99 -26.41 -0.63
N VAL A 279 11.49 -25.44 -1.39
CA VAL A 279 11.45 -25.45 -2.85
C VAL A 279 12.59 -26.35 -3.36
N PRO A 280 12.32 -27.37 -4.20
CA PRO A 280 13.37 -28.12 -4.86
C PRO A 280 14.26 -27.19 -5.70
N ALA A 281 15.57 -27.41 -5.67
CA ALA A 281 16.52 -26.64 -6.48
C ALA A 281 16.10 -26.70 -7.97
N GLY A 282 15.71 -25.56 -8.54
CA GLY A 282 15.25 -25.44 -9.94
C GLY A 282 13.77 -25.06 -10.12
N ALA A 283 12.93 -25.09 -9.08
CA ALA A 283 11.54 -24.66 -9.17
C ALA A 283 11.34 -23.14 -8.97
N CYS A 284 10.15 -22.63 -9.32
CA CYS A 284 9.69 -21.29 -8.96
C CYS A 284 9.08 -21.35 -7.55
N SER A 285 9.10 -20.23 -6.83
CA SER A 285 8.41 -20.07 -5.54
C SER A 285 7.40 -18.94 -5.61
N ALA A 286 6.32 -19.03 -4.83
CA ALA A 286 5.36 -17.96 -4.67
C ALA A 286 5.09 -17.72 -3.19
N THR A 287 4.88 -16.46 -2.81
CA THR A 287 4.44 -16.06 -1.48
C THR A 287 3.17 -15.26 -1.62
N TYR A 288 2.15 -15.63 -0.86
CA TYR A 288 0.85 -14.97 -0.85
C TYR A 288 0.74 -14.09 0.38
N GLN A 289 0.24 -12.88 0.18
CA GLN A 289 0.00 -11.94 1.25
C GLN A 289 -1.34 -11.24 1.06
N ILE A 290 -2.15 -11.19 2.10
CA ILE A 290 -3.30 -10.28 2.14
C ILE A 290 -2.73 -8.88 2.39
N THR A 291 -2.87 -8.00 1.41
CA THR A 291 -2.42 -6.60 1.48
C THR A 291 -3.54 -5.67 1.91
N GLY A 292 -4.79 -6.14 1.94
CA GLY A 292 -5.83 -5.51 2.74
C GLY A 292 -7.13 -6.28 2.86
N GLN A 293 -7.97 -5.95 3.83
CA GLN A 293 -9.22 -6.66 4.09
C GLN A 293 -10.29 -5.74 4.69
N TRP A 294 -11.52 -5.89 4.24
CA TRP A 294 -12.71 -5.21 4.75
C TRP A 294 -13.88 -6.20 4.89
N ALA A 295 -15.04 -5.72 5.36
CA ALA A 295 -16.23 -6.55 5.51
C ALA A 295 -16.63 -7.16 4.15
N GLY A 296 -16.49 -8.48 4.02
CA GLY A 296 -16.85 -9.23 2.82
C GLY A 296 -15.85 -9.17 1.66
N GLY A 297 -14.71 -8.46 1.80
CA GLY A 297 -13.73 -8.28 0.72
C GLY A 297 -12.29 -8.20 1.20
N PHE A 298 -11.36 -8.37 0.25
CA PHE A 298 -9.92 -8.29 0.52
C PHE A 298 -9.12 -7.98 -0.75
N GLN A 299 -7.89 -7.51 -0.57
CA GLN A 299 -6.85 -7.36 -1.58
C GLN A 299 -5.68 -8.27 -1.21
N ALA A 300 -5.12 -8.97 -2.20
CA ALA A 300 -3.95 -9.80 -1.99
C ALA A 300 -2.88 -9.51 -3.05
N GLU A 301 -1.63 -9.68 -2.66
CA GLU A 301 -0.45 -9.64 -3.50
C GLU A 301 0.25 -10.99 -3.44
N VAL A 302 0.72 -11.46 -4.58
CA VAL A 302 1.50 -12.70 -4.69
C VAL A 302 2.83 -12.35 -5.33
N LYS A 303 3.91 -12.58 -4.59
CA LYS A 303 5.27 -12.45 -5.09
C LYS A 303 5.75 -13.78 -5.62
N VAL A 304 6.15 -13.79 -6.89
CA VAL A 304 6.70 -14.93 -7.62
C VAL A 304 8.21 -14.73 -7.74
N THR A 305 8.99 -15.73 -7.33
CA THR A 305 10.45 -15.68 -7.39
C THR A 305 10.99 -16.88 -8.15
N ALA A 306 11.80 -16.60 -9.18
CA ALA A 306 12.52 -17.65 -9.90
C ALA A 306 13.65 -18.20 -9.02
N GLY A 307 13.85 -19.52 -9.03
CA GLY A 307 14.97 -20.14 -8.31
C GLY A 307 16.33 -19.51 -8.71
N ALA A 308 17.25 -19.38 -7.75
CA ALA A 308 18.49 -18.62 -7.89
C ALA A 308 19.32 -18.94 -9.15
N ASN A 309 19.39 -20.23 -9.54
CA ASN A 309 20.15 -20.68 -10.72
C ASN A 309 19.25 -21.20 -11.84
N SER A 310 18.01 -20.74 -11.89
CA SER A 310 17.02 -21.27 -12.82
C SER A 310 16.07 -20.16 -13.26
N PRO A 311 16.44 -19.40 -14.31
CA PRO A 311 15.55 -18.41 -14.90
C PRO A 311 14.26 -19.06 -15.42
N THR A 312 13.23 -18.27 -15.64
CA THR A 312 11.95 -18.74 -16.18
C THR A 312 11.43 -17.76 -17.22
N GLN A 313 10.78 -18.26 -18.28
CA GLN A 313 10.14 -17.42 -19.30
C GLN A 313 8.66 -17.20 -19.04
N SER A 314 8.04 -18.12 -18.30
CA SER A 314 6.67 -18.01 -17.84
C SER A 314 6.52 -18.69 -16.48
N TRP A 315 5.49 -18.31 -15.74
CA TRP A 315 5.19 -18.88 -14.43
C TRP A 315 3.69 -19.11 -14.29
N SER A 316 3.33 -20.10 -13.48
CA SER A 316 1.97 -20.35 -13.05
C SER A 316 1.94 -20.60 -11.55
N VAL A 317 1.08 -19.87 -10.86
CA VAL A 317 0.83 -20.03 -9.43
C VAL A 317 -0.55 -20.61 -9.23
N SER A 318 -0.71 -21.59 -8.33
CA SER A 318 -2.02 -22.14 -8.00
C SER A 318 -2.22 -22.35 -6.51
N TRP A 319 -3.47 -22.19 -6.07
CA TRP A 319 -3.91 -22.41 -4.69
C TRP A 319 -5.39 -22.79 -4.65
N ASN A 320 -5.84 -23.34 -3.52
CA ASN A 320 -7.26 -23.63 -3.28
C ASN A 320 -7.86 -22.61 -2.31
N TYR A 321 -9.02 -22.07 -2.66
CA TYR A 321 -9.83 -21.25 -1.77
C TYR A 321 -10.82 -22.06 -0.96
N ASN A 322 -10.97 -21.66 0.30
CA ASN A 322 -11.90 -22.23 1.26
C ASN A 322 -12.79 -21.10 1.83
N ASN A 323 -13.75 -21.44 2.70
CA ASN A 323 -14.50 -20.47 3.51
C ASN A 323 -15.20 -19.34 2.73
N GLY A 324 -15.63 -19.63 1.50
CA GLY A 324 -16.34 -18.68 0.64
C GLY A 324 -15.44 -17.66 -0.05
N GLN A 325 -14.12 -17.82 -0.03
CA GLN A 325 -13.19 -16.95 -0.74
C GLN A 325 -13.40 -17.04 -2.27
N LYS A 326 -13.41 -15.89 -2.96
CA LYS A 326 -13.47 -15.78 -4.43
C LYS A 326 -12.60 -14.63 -4.92
N VAL A 327 -12.05 -14.76 -6.13
CA VAL A 327 -11.41 -13.62 -6.83
C VAL A 327 -12.49 -12.81 -7.55
N ALA A 328 -12.40 -11.49 -7.46
CA ALA A 328 -13.30 -10.55 -8.11
C ALA A 328 -12.65 -9.87 -9.32
N SER A 329 -11.40 -9.43 -9.18
CA SER A 329 -10.61 -8.81 -10.27
C SER A 329 -9.12 -9.00 -10.00
N ALA A 330 -8.27 -9.02 -11.02
CA ALA A 330 -6.83 -9.21 -10.90
C ALA A 330 -6.07 -8.24 -11.80
N TRP A 331 -4.81 -7.97 -11.46
CA TRP A 331 -3.86 -7.22 -12.28
C TRP A 331 -2.52 -7.92 -12.30
N SER A 332 -1.75 -7.71 -13.37
CA SER A 332 -0.42 -8.32 -13.56
C SER A 332 -0.43 -9.86 -13.58
N ALA A 333 -1.59 -10.49 -13.75
CA ALA A 333 -1.73 -11.93 -13.94
C ALA A 333 -3.06 -12.25 -14.64
N ASP A 334 -3.04 -13.29 -15.47
CA ASP A 334 -4.27 -13.93 -15.95
C ASP A 334 -4.72 -14.97 -14.94
N LEU A 335 -5.80 -14.65 -14.21
CA LEU A 335 -6.29 -15.46 -13.11
C LEU A 335 -7.61 -16.14 -13.49
N THR A 336 -7.63 -17.47 -13.35
CA THR A 336 -8.80 -18.30 -13.61
C THR A 336 -9.20 -19.06 -12.35
N THR A 337 -10.49 -19.35 -12.22
CA THR A 337 -11.04 -20.13 -11.11
C THR A 337 -11.87 -21.29 -11.62
N ASN A 338 -11.64 -22.49 -11.08
CA ASN A 338 -12.43 -23.69 -11.35
C ASN A 338 -12.80 -24.35 -10.02
N GLY A 339 -14.06 -24.17 -9.60
CA GLY A 339 -14.49 -24.53 -8.25
C GLY A 339 -13.70 -23.73 -7.20
N THR A 340 -12.94 -24.41 -6.37
CA THR A 340 -12.06 -23.82 -5.35
C THR A 340 -10.64 -23.56 -5.86
N LEU A 341 -10.23 -24.17 -6.98
CA LEU A 341 -8.88 -24.05 -7.51
C LEU A 341 -8.73 -22.72 -8.24
N VAL A 342 -7.77 -21.92 -7.80
CA VAL A 342 -7.35 -20.68 -8.46
C VAL A 342 -6.02 -20.93 -9.16
N THR A 343 -5.91 -20.52 -10.42
CA THR A 343 -4.67 -20.57 -11.20
C THR A 343 -4.39 -19.19 -11.77
N ALA A 344 -3.27 -18.60 -11.38
CA ALA A 344 -2.71 -17.38 -11.95
C ALA A 344 -1.57 -17.73 -12.91
N ARG A 345 -1.53 -17.08 -14.06
CA ARG A 345 -0.43 -17.14 -15.04
C ARG A 345 0.13 -15.75 -15.27
N ASN A 346 1.40 -15.68 -15.62
CA ASN A 346 2.01 -14.42 -16.01
C ASN A 346 1.29 -13.82 -17.22
N VAL A 347 1.34 -12.49 -17.30
CA VAL A 347 1.04 -11.75 -18.52
C VAL A 347 2.34 -11.52 -19.30
N ASN A 348 2.25 -10.98 -20.51
CA ASN A 348 3.38 -10.90 -21.45
C ASN A 348 4.65 -10.27 -20.87
N TYR A 349 4.51 -9.30 -19.96
CA TYR A 349 5.63 -8.47 -19.52
C TYR A 349 6.34 -8.97 -18.26
N ASN A 350 5.73 -9.86 -17.50
CA ASN A 350 6.26 -10.29 -16.20
C ASN A 350 6.53 -11.79 -16.11
N GLY A 351 6.48 -12.51 -17.25
CA GLY A 351 6.83 -13.93 -17.30
C GLY A 351 8.32 -14.20 -17.18
N ALA A 352 9.15 -13.41 -17.88
CA ALA A 352 10.59 -13.58 -17.95
C ALA A 352 11.28 -13.07 -16.67
N LEU A 353 11.87 -13.97 -15.90
CA LEU A 353 12.62 -13.67 -14.68
C LEU A 353 14.00 -14.33 -14.73
N ALA A 354 15.04 -13.52 -14.48
CA ALA A 354 16.38 -14.04 -14.21
C ALA A 354 16.40 -14.90 -12.94
N GLY A 355 17.45 -15.71 -12.76
CA GLY A 355 17.61 -16.51 -11.55
C GLY A 355 17.63 -15.63 -10.29
N GLY A 356 16.76 -15.92 -9.32
CA GLY A 356 16.59 -15.13 -8.09
C GLY A 356 15.76 -13.85 -8.25
N ALA A 357 15.42 -13.44 -9.48
CA ALA A 357 14.55 -12.29 -9.71
C ALA A 357 13.11 -12.61 -9.30
N SER A 358 12.36 -11.55 -9.00
CA SER A 358 10.97 -11.66 -8.57
C SER A 358 10.07 -10.73 -9.36
N THR A 359 8.80 -11.11 -9.46
CA THR A 359 7.71 -10.22 -9.87
C THR A 359 6.55 -10.36 -8.87
N THR A 360 5.60 -9.46 -8.95
CA THR A 360 4.40 -9.47 -8.14
C THR A 360 3.17 -9.32 -9.02
N PHE A 361 2.09 -9.97 -8.62
CA PHE A 361 0.76 -9.68 -9.13
C PHE A 361 -0.20 -9.50 -7.95
N GLY A 362 -1.33 -8.87 -8.19
CA GLY A 362 -2.34 -8.65 -7.15
C GLY A 362 -3.75 -8.83 -7.67
N PHE A 363 -4.69 -8.91 -6.74
CA PHE A 363 -6.09 -9.08 -7.05
C PHE A 363 -6.99 -8.65 -5.89
N LEU A 364 -8.24 -8.30 -6.21
CA LEU A 364 -9.32 -8.16 -5.25
C LEU A 364 -10.09 -9.48 -5.13
N GLY A 365 -10.52 -9.80 -3.92
CA GLY A 365 -11.36 -10.95 -3.63
C GLY A 365 -12.49 -10.64 -2.65
N SER A 366 -13.37 -11.61 -2.47
CA SER A 366 -14.49 -11.59 -1.51
C SER A 366 -14.47 -12.82 -0.62
N TRP A 367 -15.07 -12.74 0.57
CA TRP A 367 -15.21 -13.86 1.52
C TRP A 367 -16.52 -13.73 2.30
N THR A 368 -17.08 -14.86 2.77
CA THR A 368 -18.34 -14.86 3.56
C THR A 368 -18.20 -15.47 4.95
N GLY A 369 -17.14 -16.25 5.20
CA GLY A 369 -16.84 -16.83 6.52
C GLY A 369 -15.58 -16.24 7.15
N SER A 370 -14.42 -16.75 6.73
CA SER A 370 -13.11 -16.26 7.16
C SER A 370 -12.17 -16.19 5.97
N ASN A 371 -11.10 -15.41 6.08
CA ASN A 371 -10.15 -15.16 4.99
C ASN A 371 -8.72 -15.66 5.35
N PRO A 372 -8.51 -16.98 5.50
CA PRO A 372 -7.17 -17.50 5.78
C PRO A 372 -6.27 -17.38 4.53
N VAL A 373 -4.97 -17.16 4.75
CA VAL A 373 -3.96 -17.17 3.68
C VAL A 373 -3.82 -18.60 3.14
N PRO A 374 -4.03 -18.84 1.84
CA PRO A 374 -3.92 -20.18 1.27
C PRO A 374 -2.46 -20.59 1.07
N LEU A 375 -2.21 -21.90 1.04
CA LEU A 375 -0.94 -22.44 0.56
C LEU A 375 -0.88 -22.27 -0.96
N VAL A 376 0.17 -21.59 -1.44
CA VAL A 376 0.44 -21.40 -2.87
C VAL A 376 1.51 -22.37 -3.36
N SER A 377 1.36 -22.80 -4.61
CA SER A 377 2.37 -23.53 -5.36
C SER A 377 2.77 -22.72 -6.58
N CYS A 378 4.04 -22.79 -6.99
CA CYS A 378 4.49 -22.19 -8.25
C CYS A 378 5.15 -23.24 -9.14
N THR A 379 4.78 -23.24 -10.41
CA THR A 379 5.40 -24.03 -11.47
C THR A 379 5.93 -23.11 -12.55
N LYS A 380 7.12 -23.43 -13.05
CA LYS A 380 7.64 -22.82 -14.27
C LYS A 380 6.93 -23.45 -15.46
N THR A 381 6.66 -22.64 -16.46
CA THR A 381 6.26 -23.15 -17.78
C THR A 381 7.37 -22.80 -18.77
N SER A 382 7.72 -23.77 -19.61
CA SER A 382 8.84 -23.70 -20.55
C SER A 382 8.61 -22.65 -21.62
#